data_AF-A0A946MMN3-F1
#
_entry.id   AF-A0A946MMN3-F1
#
_cell.length_a   1.000
_cell.length_b   1.000
_cell.length_c   1.000
_cell.angle_alpha   90.00
_cell.angle_beta   90.00
_cell.angle_gamma   90.00
#
_symmetry.space_group_name_H-M   'P 1'
#
loop_
_entity.id
_entity.type
_entity.pdbx_description
1 polymer ?
#
loop_
_entity_poly.entity_id
_entity_poly.type
_entity_poly.pdbx_seq_one_letter_code
_entity_poly.pdbx_strand_id
1 'polypeptide(L)'
;LSRIDSNICLGGSKCKKACPWDVPQRQTGTGLYLDLLPALAGNGAMFKCDRCYNKLEKGEVPACIEACPEDVQTIGPRSEILKKAHALAKEMGGYIYGEHENGGTNTIYVSPVPFEQLSNSIEKGKGKPHLDKVKNMMADGTNLAKAMIVAPIAGLAAAFGKFYLSSKEDK
;
A
#
# COMPACT_ATOMS: atom_id res chain seq x y z
N LEU A 1 7.61 -3.39 -5.93
CA LEU A 1 7.80 -4.01 -4.60
C LEU A 1 8.12 -2.91 -3.58
N SER A 2 7.46 -2.85 -2.42
CA SER A 2 7.84 -1.89 -1.35
C SER A 2 8.83 -2.59 -0.43
N ARG A 3 10.00 -2.00 -0.14
CA ARG A 3 11.05 -2.55 0.73
C ARG A 3 11.59 -1.45 1.65
N ILE A 4 12.04 -1.82 2.84
CA ILE A 4 12.86 -0.94 3.68
C ILE A 4 14.31 -1.37 3.50
N ASP A 5 15.17 -0.46 3.08
CA ASP A 5 16.60 -0.73 2.97
C ASP A 5 17.26 -0.51 4.33
N SER A 6 17.73 -1.60 4.93
CA SER A 6 18.34 -1.61 6.26
C SER A 6 19.69 -0.89 6.31
N ASN A 7 20.38 -0.72 5.18
CA ASN A 7 21.70 -0.08 5.13
C ASN A 7 21.61 1.44 5.26
N ILE A 8 20.46 2.02 4.93
CA ILE A 8 20.21 3.47 5.05
C ILE A 8 19.19 3.80 6.15
N CYS A 9 18.52 2.79 6.72
CA CYS A 9 17.49 2.99 7.73
C CYS A 9 18.10 3.44 9.06
N LEU A 10 17.70 4.61 9.55
CA LEU A 10 18.11 5.16 10.85
C LEU A 10 17.12 4.86 11.99
N GLY A 11 16.20 3.91 11.79
CA GLY A 11 15.29 3.47 12.85
C GLY A 11 14.19 4.45 13.27
N GLY A 12 14.02 5.59 12.58
CA GLY A 12 13.13 6.67 13.01
C GLY A 12 11.61 6.39 13.05
N SER A 13 11.15 5.17 12.76
CA SER A 13 9.75 4.71 12.86
C SER A 13 8.68 5.52 12.11
N LYS A 14 9.07 6.45 11.23
CA LYS A 14 8.10 7.23 10.42
C LYS A 14 7.26 6.33 9.51
N CYS A 15 7.88 5.30 8.93
CA CYS A 15 7.19 4.30 8.12
C CYS A 15 6.13 3.52 8.91
N LYS A 16 6.40 3.21 10.18
CA LYS A 16 5.42 2.59 11.09
C LYS A 16 4.24 3.52 11.31
N LYS A 17 4.50 4.77 11.69
CA LYS A 17 3.46 5.79 11.93
C LYS A 17 2.59 6.07 10.70
N ALA A 18 3.17 6.04 9.51
CA ALA A 18 2.45 6.30 8.26
C ALA A 18 1.66 5.08 7.74
N CYS A 19 2.00 3.86 8.20
CA CYS A 19 1.33 2.65 7.76
C CYS A 19 0.03 2.45 8.55
N PRO A 20 -1.14 2.40 7.90
CA PRO A 20 -2.42 2.27 8.60
C PRO A 20 -2.56 0.92 9.32
N TRP A 21 -1.80 -0.09 8.90
CA TRP A 21 -1.80 -1.42 9.50
C TRP A 21 -0.68 -1.65 10.53
N ASP A 22 0.12 -0.64 10.87
CA ASP A 22 1.24 -0.78 11.81
C ASP A 22 2.25 -1.90 11.43
N VAL A 23 2.41 -2.23 10.14
CA VAL A 23 3.22 -3.38 9.71
C VAL A 23 4.72 -3.19 9.98
N PRO A 24 5.36 -2.04 9.68
CA PRO A 24 6.79 -1.90 9.93
C PRO A 24 7.12 -1.97 11.42
N GLN A 25 7.97 -2.91 11.80
CA GLN A 25 8.43 -3.08 13.18
C GLN A 25 9.93 -2.84 13.28
N ARG A 26 10.37 -2.39 14.45
CA ARG A 26 11.77 -2.06 14.70
C ARG A 26 12.48 -3.27 15.30
N GLN A 27 13.69 -3.53 14.84
CA GLN A 27 14.64 -4.37 15.54
C GLN A 27 15.79 -3.49 16.05
N THR A 28 15.99 -3.49 17.37
CA THR A 28 17.11 -2.81 18.05
C THR A 28 18.38 -3.65 17.92
N GLY A 29 19.56 -3.04 18.09
CA GLY A 29 20.83 -3.78 18.03
C GLY A 29 21.20 -4.22 16.62
N THR A 30 20.74 -3.49 15.60
CA THR A 30 21.06 -3.72 14.19
C THR A 30 21.03 -2.39 13.42
N GLY A 31 21.60 -2.40 12.22
CA GLY A 31 21.61 -1.27 11.30
C GLY A 31 22.76 -0.29 11.52
N LEU A 32 22.84 0.68 10.60
CA LEU A 32 23.92 1.67 10.50
C LEU A 32 24.17 2.48 11.80
N TYR A 33 23.17 2.55 12.68
CA TYR A 33 23.27 3.29 13.93
C TYR A 33 24.26 2.66 14.92
N LEU A 34 24.57 1.36 14.78
CA LEU A 34 25.63 0.71 15.54
C LEU A 34 27.01 1.25 15.17
N ASP A 35 27.23 1.60 13.90
CA ASP A 35 28.51 2.11 13.41
C ASP A 35 28.64 3.62 13.64
N LEU A 36 27.53 4.37 13.49
CA LEU A 36 27.53 5.83 13.60
C LEU A 36 27.50 6.33 15.05
N LEU A 37 26.66 5.73 15.90
CA LEU A 37 26.39 6.20 17.26
C LEU A 37 26.19 4.99 18.21
N PRO A 38 27.24 4.17 18.43
CA PRO A 38 27.16 2.91 19.21
C PRO A 38 26.67 3.11 20.65
N ALA A 39 27.00 4.25 21.26
CA ALA A 39 26.58 4.59 22.64
C ALA A 39 25.06 4.71 22.81
N LEU A 40 24.31 4.87 21.73
CA LEU A 40 22.83 4.90 21.73
C LEU A 40 22.23 3.50 21.46
N ALA A 41 23.02 2.44 21.67
CA ALA A 41 22.65 1.02 21.55
C ALA A 41 21.99 0.63 20.22
N GLY A 42 22.19 1.46 19.18
CA GLY A 42 21.49 1.36 17.91
C GLY A 42 19.98 1.51 18.08
N ASN A 43 19.43 2.69 17.78
CA ASN A 43 17.97 2.91 17.68
C ASN A 43 17.27 1.93 16.69
N GLY A 44 18.05 1.10 16.00
CA GLY A 44 17.61 -0.06 15.24
C GLY A 44 17.35 0.26 13.79
N ALA A 45 16.98 -0.76 13.03
CA ALA A 45 16.42 -0.60 11.70
C ALA A 45 14.96 -1.05 11.70
N MET A 46 14.18 -0.48 10.78
CA MET A 46 12.79 -0.86 10.57
C MET A 46 12.75 -2.00 9.56
N PHE A 47 11.92 -3.01 9.82
CA PHE A 47 11.72 -4.16 8.97
C PHE A 47 10.24 -4.39 8.72
N LYS A 48 9.95 -5.06 7.62
CA LYS A 48 8.63 -5.56 7.22
C LYS A 48 8.83 -6.64 6.18
N CYS A 49 7.77 -7.35 5.82
CA CYS A 49 7.78 -8.23 4.66
C CYS A 49 8.34 -7.51 3.42
N ASP A 50 9.37 -8.09 2.83
CA ASP A 50 10.04 -7.68 1.59
C ASP A 50 9.63 -8.58 0.41
N ARG A 51 8.67 -9.49 0.64
CA ARG A 51 8.17 -10.51 -0.29
C ARG A 51 9.26 -11.41 -0.85
N CYS A 52 10.30 -11.70 -0.05
CA CYS A 52 11.41 -12.54 -0.49
C CYS A 52 11.99 -12.06 -1.82
N TYR A 53 12.24 -10.75 -1.96
CA TYR A 53 12.69 -10.14 -3.22
C TYR A 53 13.90 -10.85 -3.83
N ASN A 54 14.81 -11.34 -2.98
CA ASN A 54 15.98 -12.13 -3.35
C ASN A 54 15.65 -13.48 -4.02
N LYS A 55 14.53 -14.11 -3.65
CA LYS A 55 14.00 -15.30 -4.32
C LYS A 55 13.29 -14.93 -5.62
N LEU A 56 12.46 -13.89 -5.58
CA LEU A 56 11.72 -13.40 -6.76
C LEU A 56 12.64 -12.97 -7.91
N GLU A 57 13.77 -12.33 -7.61
CA GLU A 57 14.79 -11.95 -8.60
C GLU A 57 15.40 -13.16 -9.33
N LYS A 58 15.37 -14.34 -8.71
CA LYS A 58 15.84 -15.61 -9.30
C LYS A 58 14.74 -16.40 -9.98
N GLY A 59 13.50 -15.88 -10.01
CA GLY A 59 12.33 -16.61 -10.51
C GLY A 59 11.79 -17.67 -9.53
N GLU A 60 12.26 -17.68 -8.29
CA GLU A 60 11.74 -18.56 -7.23
C GLU A 60 10.48 -17.96 -6.56
N VAL A 61 9.73 -18.78 -5.85
CA VAL A 61 8.56 -18.34 -5.06
C VAL A 61 8.97 -17.92 -3.64
N PRO A 62 8.22 -17.01 -2.98
CA PRO A 62 8.47 -16.65 -1.59
C PRO A 62 8.40 -17.85 -0.64
N ALA A 63 9.22 -17.83 0.40
CA ALA A 63 9.30 -18.92 1.37
C ALA A 63 7.96 -19.22 2.08
N CYS A 64 7.13 -18.20 2.32
CA CYS A 64 5.81 -18.39 2.92
C CYS A 64 4.81 -19.09 2.00
N ILE A 65 5.03 -19.03 0.68
CA ILE A 65 4.23 -19.75 -0.33
C ILE A 65 4.76 -21.17 -0.44
N GLU A 66 6.09 -21.33 -0.54
CA GLU A 66 6.76 -22.63 -0.60
C GLU A 66 6.44 -23.53 0.60
N ALA A 67 6.33 -22.95 1.80
CA ALA A 67 6.07 -23.69 3.04
C ALA A 67 4.58 -23.96 3.31
N CYS A 68 3.66 -23.48 2.47
CA CYS A 68 2.22 -23.58 2.74
C CYS A 68 1.69 -24.95 2.31
N PRO A 69 1.26 -25.83 3.24
CA PRO A 69 0.80 -27.18 2.88
C PRO A 69 -0.54 -27.19 2.14
N GLU A 70 -1.32 -26.13 2.30
CA GLU A 70 -2.67 -26.00 1.73
C GLU A 70 -2.69 -25.24 0.39
N ASP A 71 -1.52 -24.78 -0.10
CA ASP A 71 -1.37 -24.04 -1.35
C ASP A 71 -2.32 -22.81 -1.49
N VAL A 72 -2.70 -22.19 -0.36
CA VAL A 72 -3.67 -21.08 -0.33
C VAL A 72 -3.11 -19.73 -0.80
N GLN A 73 -1.80 -19.64 -1.06
CA GLN A 73 -1.14 -18.40 -1.43
C GLN A 73 -0.66 -18.44 -2.88
N THR A 74 -0.79 -17.33 -3.59
CA THR A 74 -0.30 -17.18 -4.97
C THR A 74 0.39 -15.84 -5.13
N ILE A 75 1.44 -15.80 -5.95
CA ILE A 75 2.15 -14.57 -6.32
C ILE A 75 2.15 -14.38 -7.84
N GLY A 76 2.11 -13.13 -8.29
CA GLY A 76 2.11 -12.77 -9.70
C GLY A 76 1.79 -11.29 -9.93
N PRO A 77 1.65 -10.88 -11.20
CA PRO A 77 1.20 -9.54 -11.56
C PRO A 77 -0.14 -9.20 -10.92
N ARG A 78 -0.28 -7.97 -10.43
CA ARG A 78 -1.46 -7.55 -9.64
C ARG A 78 -2.78 -7.77 -10.40
N SER A 79 -2.80 -7.51 -11.70
CA SER A 79 -3.99 -7.69 -12.55
C SER A 79 -4.45 -9.16 -12.59
N GLU A 80 -3.51 -10.10 -12.65
CA GLU A 80 -3.80 -11.54 -12.63
C GLU A 80 -4.28 -12.00 -11.25
N ILE A 81 -3.63 -11.51 -10.18
CA ILE A 81 -4.04 -11.81 -8.81
C ILE A 81 -5.45 -11.29 -8.53
N LEU A 82 -5.81 -10.09 -8.99
CA LEU A 82 -7.18 -9.59 -8.86
C LEU A 82 -8.18 -10.45 -9.63
N LYS A 83 -7.89 -10.85 -10.87
CA LYS A 83 -8.78 -11.74 -11.63
C LYS A 83 -9.04 -13.04 -10.89
N LYS A 84 -7.99 -13.65 -10.32
CA LYS A 84 -8.10 -14.86 -9.48
C LYS A 84 -8.92 -14.59 -8.21
N ALA A 85 -8.66 -13.48 -7.52
CA ALA A 85 -9.38 -13.11 -6.31
C ALA A 85 -10.89 -12.91 -6.56
N HIS A 86 -11.26 -12.23 -7.64
CA HIS A 86 -12.66 -12.03 -8.07
C HIS A 86 -13.33 -13.35 -8.45
N ALA A 87 -12.63 -14.24 -9.16
CA ALA A 87 -13.15 -15.57 -9.49
C ALA A 87 -13.43 -16.39 -8.23
N LEU A 88 -12.47 -16.44 -7.30
CA LEU A 88 -12.59 -17.18 -6.04
C LEU A 88 -13.71 -16.61 -5.15
N ALA A 89 -13.78 -15.28 -5.01
CA ALA A 89 -14.84 -14.62 -4.28
C ALA A 89 -16.23 -14.92 -4.88
N LYS A 90 -16.36 -14.95 -6.21
CA LYS A 90 -17.60 -15.31 -6.88
C LYS A 90 -18.00 -16.77 -6.62
N GLU A 91 -17.04 -17.69 -6.67
CA GLU A 91 -17.28 -19.12 -6.45
C GLU A 91 -17.77 -19.41 -5.03
N MET A 92 -17.13 -18.81 -4.03
CA MET A 92 -17.44 -19.09 -2.63
C MET A 92 -18.46 -18.14 -2.00
N GLY A 93 -18.98 -17.16 -2.76
CA GLY A 93 -19.78 -16.06 -2.20
C GLY A 93 -18.99 -15.19 -1.21
N GLY A 94 -17.68 -15.05 -1.43
CA GLY A 94 -16.74 -14.42 -0.52
C GLY A 94 -16.55 -12.92 -0.72
N TYR A 95 -15.65 -12.38 0.10
CA TYR A 95 -15.30 -10.97 0.20
C TYR A 95 -13.82 -10.79 -0.14
N ILE A 96 -13.46 -9.63 -0.68
CA ILE A 96 -12.09 -9.28 -1.04
C ILE A 96 -11.61 -8.11 -0.17
N TYR A 97 -10.37 -8.20 0.31
CA TYR A 97 -9.69 -7.14 1.05
C TYR A 97 -8.33 -6.83 0.42
N GLY A 98 -7.98 -5.55 0.40
CA GLY A 98 -6.74 -5.03 -0.15
C GLY A 98 -6.88 -4.55 -1.59
N GLU A 99 -8.03 -4.71 -2.25
CA GLU A 99 -8.25 -4.20 -3.61
C GLU A 99 -8.42 -2.68 -3.63
N HIS A 100 -9.15 -2.14 -2.64
CA HIS A 100 -9.50 -0.72 -2.57
C HIS A 100 -8.90 -0.02 -1.34
N GLU A 101 -8.52 -0.79 -0.32
CA GLU A 101 -7.97 -0.25 0.92
C GLU A 101 -6.69 0.54 0.68
N ASN A 102 -6.65 1.75 1.23
CA ASN A 102 -5.59 2.73 1.05
C ASN A 102 -5.29 3.07 -0.43
N GLY A 103 -6.31 3.05 -1.30
CA GLY A 103 -6.14 3.27 -2.74
C GLY A 103 -5.70 2.02 -3.50
N GLY A 104 -5.70 0.86 -2.83
CA GLY A 104 -5.32 -0.43 -3.38
C GLY A 104 -3.95 -0.87 -2.88
N THR A 105 -3.89 -2.15 -2.48
CA THR A 105 -2.67 -2.80 -2.00
C THR A 105 -2.16 -3.82 -3.02
N ASN A 106 -1.01 -4.42 -2.71
CA ASN A 106 -0.45 -5.54 -3.49
C ASN A 106 -0.66 -6.90 -2.82
N THR A 107 -1.24 -6.94 -1.61
CA THR A 107 -1.56 -8.18 -0.90
C THR A 107 -3.08 -8.29 -0.84
N ILE A 108 -3.63 -9.23 -1.58
CA ILE A 108 -5.08 -9.40 -1.70
C ILE A 108 -5.49 -10.60 -0.88
N TYR A 109 -6.50 -10.44 -0.04
CA TYR A 109 -7.11 -11.51 0.72
C TYR A 109 -8.51 -11.78 0.21
N VAL A 110 -8.88 -13.06 0.16
CA VAL A 110 -10.25 -13.50 -0.13
C VAL A 110 -10.73 -14.31 1.06
N SER A 111 -11.96 -14.08 1.50
CA SER A 111 -12.52 -14.72 2.68
C SER A 111 -13.99 -15.06 2.46
N PRO A 112 -14.49 -16.25 2.87
CA PRO A 112 -15.93 -16.54 2.89
C PRO A 112 -16.69 -15.69 3.92
N VAL A 113 -15.98 -15.09 4.88
CA VAL A 113 -16.54 -14.27 5.96
C VAL A 113 -16.24 -12.78 5.70
N PRO A 114 -17.19 -11.86 5.96
CA PRO A 114 -16.95 -10.43 5.84
C PRO A 114 -15.74 -9.97 6.69
N PHE A 115 -14.88 -9.13 6.11
CA PHE A 115 -13.69 -8.62 6.80
C PHE A 115 -14.01 -7.75 8.02
N GLU A 116 -15.17 -7.10 8.05
CA GLU A 116 -15.65 -6.38 9.23
C GLU A 116 -15.85 -7.32 10.42
N GLN A 117 -16.47 -8.48 10.18
CA GLN A 117 -16.65 -9.51 11.20
C GLN A 117 -15.31 -10.09 11.66
N LEU A 118 -14.39 -10.37 10.72
CA LEU A 118 -13.03 -10.81 11.06
C LEU A 118 -12.30 -9.76 11.91
N SER A 119 -12.36 -8.49 11.50
CA SER A 119 -11.74 -7.38 12.23
C SER A 119 -12.29 -7.24 13.65
N ASN A 120 -13.59 -7.47 13.86
CA ASN A 120 -14.21 -7.42 15.18
C ASN A 120 -13.84 -8.62 16.08
N SER A 121 -13.43 -9.73 15.48
CA SER A 121 -13.08 -10.97 16.20
C SER A 121 -11.62 -11.08 16.63
N ILE A 122 -10.72 -10.26 16.05
CA ILE A 122 -9.29 -10.31 16.34
C ILE A 122 -8.88 -9.34 17.44
N GLU A 123 -7.86 -9.69 18.21
CA GLU A 123 -7.26 -8.77 19.17
C GLU A 123 -6.53 -7.64 18.44
N LYS A 124 -6.89 -6.39 18.76
CA LYS A 124 -6.26 -5.18 18.21
C LYS A 124 -5.24 -4.61 19.20
N GLY A 125 -4.16 -4.04 18.70
CA GLY A 125 -3.10 -3.48 19.54
C GLY A 125 -1.81 -3.18 18.78
N LYS A 126 -0.75 -2.83 19.53
CA LYS A 126 0.57 -2.55 18.94
C LYS A 126 1.12 -3.79 18.22
N GLY A 127 1.43 -3.67 16.93
CA GLY A 127 1.88 -4.80 16.11
C GLY A 127 0.80 -5.85 15.81
N LYS A 128 -0.48 -5.59 16.15
CA LYS A 128 -1.61 -6.46 15.82
C LYS A 128 -2.51 -5.71 14.82
N PRO A 129 -2.32 -5.91 13.50
CA PRO A 129 -3.04 -5.16 12.47
C PRO A 129 -4.53 -5.44 12.50
N HIS A 130 -5.34 -4.42 12.20
CA HIS A 130 -6.78 -4.58 11.98
C HIS A 130 -7.08 -4.96 10.52
N LEU A 131 -8.33 -5.37 10.25
CA LEU A 131 -8.85 -5.64 8.91
C LEU A 131 -9.97 -4.67 8.50
N ASP A 132 -10.09 -3.55 9.22
CA ASP A 132 -11.03 -2.48 8.87
C ASP A 132 -10.69 -1.86 7.49
N LYS A 133 -11.71 -1.28 6.83
CA LYS A 133 -11.53 -0.54 5.58
C LYS A 133 -10.65 0.68 5.82
N VAL A 134 -9.65 0.87 4.96
CA VAL A 134 -8.68 1.97 5.07
C VAL A 134 -8.92 2.99 3.95
N LYS A 135 -9.09 4.25 4.31
CA LYS A 135 -9.21 5.35 3.35
C LYS A 135 -7.89 5.56 2.60
N ASN A 136 -7.96 6.02 1.35
CA ASN A 136 -6.77 6.37 0.59
C ASN A 136 -6.09 7.61 1.18
N MET A 137 -4.92 7.41 1.81
CA MET A 137 -4.14 8.48 2.45
C MET A 137 -3.56 9.48 1.44
N MET A 138 -3.50 9.12 0.16
CA MET A 138 -3.01 9.97 -0.93
C MET A 138 -4.13 10.61 -1.75
N ALA A 139 -5.40 10.43 -1.36
CA ALA A 139 -6.54 10.98 -2.09
C ALA A 139 -6.46 12.51 -2.24
N ASP A 140 -6.19 13.21 -1.14
CA ASP A 140 -6.12 14.68 -1.13
C ASP A 140 -4.98 15.20 -2.00
N GLY A 141 -3.79 14.58 -1.89
CA GLY A 141 -2.66 14.91 -2.75
C GLY A 141 -2.95 14.67 -4.23
N THR A 142 -3.64 13.58 -4.56
CA THR A 142 -4.06 13.27 -5.94
C THR A 142 -5.05 14.28 -6.46
N ASN A 143 -6.00 14.71 -5.62
CA ASN A 143 -7.01 15.70 -5.97
C ASN A 143 -6.38 17.08 -6.19
N LEU A 144 -5.44 17.47 -5.32
CA LEU A 144 -4.68 18.71 -5.48
C LEU A 144 -3.83 18.69 -6.76
N ALA A 145 -3.12 17.60 -7.03
CA ALA A 145 -2.35 17.46 -8.26
C ALA A 145 -3.23 17.57 -9.52
N LYS A 146 -4.40 16.92 -9.51
CA LYS A 146 -5.40 17.07 -10.59
C LYS A 146 -5.89 18.50 -10.73
N ALA A 147 -6.17 19.18 -9.61
CA ALA A 147 -6.60 20.58 -9.64
C ALA A 147 -5.52 21.49 -10.24
N MET A 148 -4.25 21.28 -9.87
CA MET A 148 -3.11 22.03 -10.45
C MET A 148 -2.96 21.82 -11.96
N ILE A 149 -3.32 20.66 -12.48
CA ILE A 149 -3.29 20.38 -13.93
C ILE A 149 -4.51 20.96 -14.64
N VAL A 150 -5.71 20.80 -14.07
CA VAL A 150 -6.97 21.18 -14.71
C VAL A 150 -7.21 22.70 -14.66
N ALA A 151 -6.84 23.38 -13.57
CA ALA A 151 -7.13 24.80 -13.39
C ALA A 151 -6.52 25.70 -14.48
N PRO A 152 -5.25 25.55 -14.91
CA PRO A 152 -4.71 26.33 -16.02
C PRO A 152 -5.43 26.08 -17.35
N ILE A 153 -5.78 24.82 -17.64
CA ILE A 153 -6.49 24.45 -18.88
C ILE A 153 -7.89 25.07 -18.89
N ALA A 154 -8.61 24.96 -17.77
CA ALA A 154 -9.93 25.56 -17.61
C ALA A 154 -9.87 27.09 -17.72
N GLY A 155 -8.83 27.71 -17.15
CA GLY A 155 -8.59 29.16 -17.28
C GLY A 155 -8.38 29.61 -18.72
N LEU A 156 -7.53 28.90 -19.47
CA LEU A 156 -7.29 29.18 -20.89
C LEU A 156 -8.55 28.99 -21.74
N ALA A 157 -9.29 27.90 -21.53
CA ALA A 157 -10.54 27.62 -22.24
C ALA A 157 -11.60 28.70 -21.96
N ALA A 158 -11.73 29.14 -20.70
CA ALA A 158 -12.65 30.21 -20.33
C ALA A 158 -12.27 31.55 -20.96
N ALA A 159 -10.98 31.89 -21.00
CA ALA A 159 -10.49 33.10 -21.65
C ALA A 159 -10.76 33.09 -23.17
N PHE A 160 -10.47 31.98 -23.84
CA PHE A 160 -10.74 31.81 -25.27
C PHE A 160 -12.23 31.86 -25.58
N GLY A 161 -13.07 31.20 -24.76
CA GLY A 161 -14.52 31.23 -24.91
C GLY A 161 -15.10 32.65 -24.79
N LYS A 162 -14.63 33.43 -23.81
CA LYS A 162 -15.02 34.85 -23.68
C LYS A 162 -14.60 35.67 -24.89
N PHE A 163 -13.38 35.50 -25.39
CA PHE A 163 -12.89 36.21 -26.56
C PHE A 163 -13.71 35.90 -27.82
N TYR A 164 -14.02 34.62 -28.07
CA TYR A 164 -14.83 34.19 -29.21
C TYR A 164 -16.26 34.74 -29.17
N LEU A 165 -16.90 34.73 -27.99
CA LEU A 165 -18.25 35.28 -27.82
C LEU A 165 -18.27 36.79 -28.03
N SER A 166 -17.32 37.54 -27.45
CA SER A 166 -17.20 38.98 -27.65
C SER A 166 -16.98 39.34 -29.13
N SER A 167 -16.12 38.60 -29.83
CA SER A 167 -15.88 38.83 -31.26
C SER A 167 -17.07 38.51 -32.17
N LYS A 168 -18.08 37.80 -31.66
CA LYS A 168 -19.32 37.47 -32.37
C LYS A 168 -20.43 38.48 -32.09
N GLU A 169 -20.39 39.18 -30.96
CA GLU A 169 -21.31 40.29 -30.64
C GLU A 169 -20.92 41.59 -31.39
N ASP A 170 -19.63 41.77 -31.73
CA ASP A 170 -19.13 42.91 -32.51
C ASP A 170 -19.36 42.80 -34.04
N LYS A 171 -20.05 41.76 -34.53
CA LYS A 171 -20.43 41.56 -35.94
C LYS A 171 -21.95 41.57 -36.12
#